data_AF-A0A6I2GT45-F1
#
_entry.id   AF-A0A6I2GT45-F1
#
_cell.length_a   1.000
_cell.length_b   1.000
_cell.length_c   1.000
_cell.angle_alpha   90.00
_cell.angle_beta   90.00
_cell.angle_gamma   90.00
#
_symmetry.space_group_name_H-M   'P 1'
#
loop_
_entity.id
_entity.type
_entity.pdbx_description
1 polymer ?
#
loop_
_entity_poly.entity_id
_entity_poly.type
_entity_poly.pdbx_seq_one_letter_code
_entity_poly.pdbx_strand_id
1 'polypeptide(L)'
;MRPGRWLGALVAVAGLAGCSSQGPAQKPSGEAPGAQAPGAADGGLSAAPGQGLAPGESEHTEDTNGDGRPDVRIITRKVKGPDGADVERVVRRELDINYDGTFDVTKEYDVSHPAEEGEVLVREQVDSDLNGRPDTVTVYEKGLVVRQERDLDGDGRPDVWVHYVGGRQTLTERDTNGDGRADSWEYWKDGRVERIAEDKDGDGKPDETTLNPNVPHPPPAKGGGADGGT
;
A
#
# COMPACT_ATOMS: atom_id res chain seq x y z
N MET A 1 14.19 -20.75 37.35
CA MET A 1 13.41 -19.84 36.48
C MET A 1 14.17 -18.53 36.38
N ARG A 2 14.59 -18.12 35.18
CA ARG A 2 15.26 -16.84 34.94
C ARG A 2 14.27 -15.93 34.20
N PRO A 3 14.02 -14.69 34.63
CA PRO A 3 13.15 -13.79 33.90
C PRO A 3 13.86 -13.33 32.61
N GLY A 4 13.17 -13.44 31.48
CA GLY A 4 13.63 -12.98 30.18
C GLY A 4 13.70 -11.46 30.15
N ARG A 5 14.86 -10.92 29.76
CA ARG A 5 15.06 -9.50 29.51
C ARG A 5 14.41 -9.16 28.18
N TRP A 6 13.32 -8.40 28.21
CA TRP A 6 12.77 -7.76 27.02
C TRP A 6 13.68 -6.58 26.65
N LEU A 7 14.37 -6.66 25.52
CA LEU A 7 15.03 -5.51 24.92
C LEU A 7 13.95 -4.67 24.26
N GLY A 8 13.75 -3.43 24.74
CA GLY A 8 12.91 -2.45 24.06
C GLY A 8 13.43 -2.22 22.64
N ALA A 9 12.56 -2.42 21.66
CA ALA A 9 12.84 -2.10 20.27
C ALA A 9 12.53 -0.62 20.03
N LEU A 10 13.54 0.13 19.60
CA LEU A 10 13.39 1.48 19.09
C LEU A 10 12.43 1.47 17.88
N VAL A 11 11.33 2.22 17.98
CA VAL A 11 10.46 2.54 16.85
C VAL A 11 11.19 3.58 15.99
N ALA A 12 11.75 3.12 14.87
CA ALA A 12 12.21 4.03 13.82
C ALA A 12 11.03 4.33 12.89
N VAL A 13 10.54 5.56 12.94
CA VAL A 13 9.72 6.12 11.85
C VAL A 13 10.67 6.35 10.69
N ALA A 14 10.61 5.50 9.68
CA ALA A 14 11.42 5.65 8.47
C ALA A 14 10.84 6.77 7.60
N GLY A 15 11.26 8.01 7.88
CA GLY A 15 11.17 9.10 6.91
C GLY A 15 12.23 8.90 5.83
N LEU A 16 11.86 8.34 4.68
CA LEU A 16 12.79 8.20 3.56
C LEU A 16 12.99 9.54 2.84
N ALA A 17 14.03 10.27 3.24
CA ALA A 17 14.72 11.23 2.39
C ALA A 17 15.77 10.49 1.54
N GLY A 18 15.53 10.35 0.24
CA GLY A 18 16.46 9.68 -0.69
C GLY A 18 17.50 10.63 -1.28
N CYS A 19 18.77 10.48 -0.87
CA CYS A 19 19.94 11.00 -1.58
C CYS A 19 20.38 10.05 -2.71
N SER A 20 20.93 10.65 -3.76
CA SER A 20 21.24 10.09 -5.07
C SER A 20 22.55 9.30 -5.10
N SER A 21 22.61 8.17 -5.82
CA SER A 21 23.86 7.68 -6.44
C SER A 21 23.58 6.89 -7.72
N GLN A 22 24.31 7.23 -8.78
CA GLN A 22 24.19 6.67 -10.14
C GLN A 22 25.09 5.43 -10.32
N GLY A 23 24.54 4.40 -10.96
CA GLY A 23 25.23 3.24 -11.55
C GLY A 23 24.49 2.79 -12.82
N PRO A 24 25.15 2.12 -13.78
CA PRO A 24 24.82 2.28 -15.21
C PRO A 24 23.56 1.52 -15.66
N ALA A 25 22.90 2.11 -16.66
CA ALA A 25 21.64 1.70 -17.24
C ALA A 25 21.73 0.38 -18.02
N GLN A 26 20.80 -0.53 -17.73
CA GLN A 26 20.55 -1.72 -18.52
C GLN A 26 19.15 -1.57 -19.15
N LYS A 27 19.08 -1.53 -20.49
CA LYS A 27 17.83 -1.44 -21.24
C LYS A 27 17.02 -2.73 -21.09
N PRO A 28 15.73 -2.68 -20.74
CA PRO A 28 14.80 -3.74 -21.08
C PRO A 28 14.07 -3.37 -22.39
N SER A 29 14.30 -4.17 -23.42
CA SER A 29 13.42 -4.35 -24.56
C SER A 29 12.27 -5.27 -24.16
N GLY A 30 11.04 -4.79 -24.24
CA GLY A 30 9.84 -5.60 -23.99
C GLY A 30 8.60 -4.76 -24.14
N GLU A 31 7.82 -5.07 -25.17
CA GLU A 31 6.50 -4.56 -25.50
C GLU A 31 5.62 -4.42 -24.24
N ALA A 32 5.02 -3.24 -24.02
CA ALA A 32 4.08 -3.04 -22.93
C ALA A 32 2.85 -3.94 -23.16
N PRO A 33 2.48 -4.84 -22.23
CA PRO A 33 1.21 -5.53 -22.33
C PRO A 33 0.10 -4.50 -22.29
N GLY A 34 -0.89 -4.63 -23.18
CA GLY A 34 -2.07 -3.78 -23.22
C GLY A 34 -2.65 -3.63 -21.82
N ALA A 35 -2.78 -2.38 -21.38
CA ALA A 35 -3.40 -2.02 -20.12
C ALA A 35 -4.85 -2.50 -20.16
N GLN A 36 -5.08 -3.69 -19.63
CA GLN A 36 -6.41 -4.10 -19.21
C GLN A 36 -6.66 -3.27 -17.96
N ALA A 37 -7.65 -2.37 -18.04
CA ALA A 37 -8.05 -1.53 -16.91
C ALA A 37 -8.23 -2.43 -15.69
N PRO A 38 -7.56 -2.17 -14.55
CA PRO A 38 -7.89 -2.84 -13.31
C PRO A 38 -9.31 -2.39 -12.94
N GLY A 39 -10.28 -3.23 -13.29
CA GLY A 39 -11.68 -3.01 -13.00
C GLY A 39 -11.92 -3.05 -11.50
N ALA A 40 -12.69 -2.07 -11.04
CA ALA A 40 -13.45 -2.02 -9.80
C ALA A 40 -12.73 -2.56 -8.55
N ALA A 41 -12.17 -1.64 -7.76
CA ALA A 41 -11.86 -1.92 -6.37
C ALA A 41 -13.18 -2.20 -5.61
N ASP A 42 -13.60 -3.46 -5.59
CA ASP A 42 -14.62 -3.96 -4.68
C ASP A 42 -14.05 -3.92 -3.25
N GLY A 43 -14.31 -2.82 -2.54
CA GLY A 43 -14.03 -2.70 -1.11
C GLY A 43 -13.70 -1.26 -0.73
N GLY A 44 -14.64 -0.59 -0.04
CA GLY A 44 -14.31 0.66 0.64
C GLY A 44 -13.19 0.45 1.66
N LEU A 45 -12.52 1.53 2.06
CA LEU A 45 -11.45 1.53 3.06
C LEU A 45 -11.94 1.14 4.46
N SER A 46 -13.26 0.97 4.61
CA SER A 46 -13.90 0.49 5.82
C SER A 46 -13.73 -1.02 6.01
N ALA A 47 -12.56 -1.39 6.55
CA ALA A 47 -12.48 -2.48 7.50
C ALA A 47 -11.89 -1.92 8.79
N ALA A 48 -12.76 -1.39 9.66
CA ALA A 48 -12.43 -1.24 11.07
C ALA A 48 -11.78 -2.55 11.55
N PRO A 49 -10.61 -2.52 12.22
CA PRO A 49 -9.90 -3.73 12.58
C PRO A 49 -10.82 -4.66 13.36
N GLY A 50 -10.84 -5.93 12.93
CA GLY A 50 -11.81 -6.94 13.31
C GLY A 50 -11.99 -7.03 14.83
N GLN A 51 -13.27 -7.03 15.22
CA GLN A 51 -13.71 -7.29 16.58
C GLN A 51 -13.29 -8.71 17.01
N GLY A 52 -12.33 -8.78 17.94
CA GLY A 52 -11.94 -10.00 18.66
C GLY A 52 -10.68 -10.70 18.15
N LEU A 53 -10.11 -11.52 19.04
CA LEU A 53 -8.98 -12.39 18.76
C LEU A 53 -9.41 -13.62 17.96
N ALA A 54 -8.68 -13.97 16.90
CA ALA A 54 -8.87 -15.24 16.22
C ALA A 54 -8.34 -16.41 17.09
N PRO A 55 -8.75 -17.66 16.83
CA PRO A 55 -8.26 -18.82 17.57
C PRO A 55 -6.72 -18.92 17.56
N GLY A 56 -6.14 -19.08 18.76
CA GLY A 56 -4.69 -19.16 18.94
C GLY A 56 -3.98 -17.82 19.00
N GLU A 57 -4.71 -16.70 18.93
CA GLU A 57 -4.16 -15.37 19.16
C GLU A 57 -4.17 -14.97 20.64
N SER A 58 -3.27 -14.08 21.01
CA SER A 58 -3.13 -13.52 22.35
C SER A 58 -2.88 -12.03 22.25
N GLU A 59 -3.54 -11.25 23.09
CA GLU A 59 -3.42 -9.80 23.15
C GLU A 59 -2.44 -9.36 24.24
N HIS A 60 -1.60 -8.38 23.91
CA HIS A 60 -0.82 -7.58 24.85
C HIS A 60 -1.16 -6.11 24.65
N THR A 61 -1.24 -5.35 25.74
CA THR A 61 -1.54 -3.92 25.70
C THR A 61 -0.51 -3.15 26.52
N GLU A 62 -0.17 -1.96 26.04
CA GLU A 62 0.72 -1.02 26.73
C GLU A 62 -0.01 0.33 26.84
N ASP A 63 0.16 0.97 28.00
CA ASP A 63 -0.27 2.33 28.29
C ASP A 63 1.02 3.15 28.44
N THR A 64 1.45 3.74 27.33
CA THR A 64 2.74 4.43 27.20
C THR A 64 2.68 5.84 27.77
N ASN A 65 1.49 6.46 27.78
CA ASN A 65 1.29 7.82 28.31
C ASN A 65 0.89 7.86 29.81
N GLY A 66 0.46 6.73 30.38
CA GLY A 66 0.09 6.57 31.79
C GLY A 66 -1.30 7.08 32.17
N ASP A 67 -2.22 7.23 31.22
CA ASP A 67 -3.57 7.75 31.46
C ASP A 67 -4.60 6.68 31.86
N GLY A 68 -4.20 5.40 31.85
CA GLY A 68 -5.04 4.26 32.18
C GLY A 68 -5.82 3.68 31.01
N ARG A 69 -5.67 4.22 29.79
CA ARG A 69 -6.16 3.66 28.53
C ARG A 69 -4.98 3.15 27.72
N PRO A 70 -5.01 1.90 27.23
CA PRO A 70 -3.94 1.41 26.37
C PRO A 70 -3.84 2.19 25.06
N ASP A 71 -2.61 2.55 24.70
CA ASP A 71 -2.29 3.26 23.46
C ASP A 71 -1.51 2.40 22.46
N VAL A 72 -1.09 1.20 22.88
CA VAL A 72 -0.55 0.17 22.00
C VAL A 72 -1.27 -1.15 22.27
N ARG A 73 -1.72 -1.83 21.22
CA ARG A 73 -2.20 -3.21 21.27
C ARG A 73 -1.39 -4.08 20.32
N ILE A 74 -0.81 -5.16 20.82
CA ILE A 74 -0.05 -6.14 20.07
C ILE A 74 -0.78 -7.47 20.14
N ILE A 75 -1.19 -8.00 18.98
CA ILE A 75 -1.79 -9.32 18.87
C ILE A 75 -0.73 -10.27 18.33
N THR A 76 -0.54 -11.38 19.04
CA THR A 76 0.41 -12.43 18.69
C THR A 76 -0.30 -13.74 18.42
N ARG A 77 0.33 -14.63 17.66
CA ARG A 77 -0.11 -16.02 17.45
C ARG A 77 1.07 -16.96 17.67
N LYS A 78 0.82 -18.11 18.30
CA LYS A 78 1.81 -19.19 18.39
C LYS A 78 1.88 -19.95 17.07
N VAL A 79 3.07 -20.01 16.48
CA VAL A 79 3.37 -20.84 15.30
C VAL A 79 4.48 -21.83 15.64
N LYS A 80 4.62 -22.88 14.83
CA LYS A 80 5.73 -23.83 14.99
C LYS A 80 6.99 -23.28 14.35
N GLY A 81 8.05 -23.17 15.13
CA GLY A 81 9.40 -22.86 14.65
C GLY A 81 10.02 -24.04 13.91
N PRO A 82 11.22 -23.85 13.31
CA PRO A 82 11.93 -24.90 12.56
C PRO A 82 12.25 -26.15 13.38
N ASP A 83 12.40 -26.01 14.70
CA ASP A 83 12.64 -27.08 15.66
C ASP A 83 11.36 -27.70 16.25
N GLY A 84 10.19 -27.24 15.80
CA GLY A 84 8.87 -27.65 16.31
C GLY A 84 8.47 -27.00 17.63
N ALA A 85 9.30 -26.10 18.19
CA ALA A 85 8.93 -25.31 19.36
C ALA A 85 7.87 -24.27 19.00
N ASP A 86 7.07 -23.86 19.98
CA ASP A 86 6.14 -22.74 19.80
C ASP A 86 6.93 -21.43 19.82
N VAL A 87 6.71 -20.60 18.79
CA VAL A 87 7.24 -19.25 18.67
C VAL A 87 6.05 -18.30 18.59
N GLU A 88 6.03 -17.29 19.45
CA GLU A 88 5.04 -16.21 19.36
C GLU A 88 5.45 -15.23 18.25
N ARG A 89 4.50 -14.94 17.37
CA ARG A 89 4.68 -14.07 16.22
C ARG A 89 3.63 -12.99 16.24
N VAL A 90 4.03 -11.75 16.01
CA VAL A 90 3.09 -10.63 15.88
C VAL A 90 2.25 -10.85 14.61
N VAL A 91 0.92 -10.79 14.76
CA VAL A 91 -0.04 -10.80 13.65
C VAL A 91 -0.61 -9.42 13.39
N ARG A 92 -0.76 -8.61 14.45
CA ARG A 92 -1.33 -7.25 14.36
C ARG A 92 -0.70 -6.33 15.41
N ARG A 93 -0.45 -5.08 15.04
CA ARG A 93 -0.15 -3.98 15.99
C ARG A 93 -1.12 -2.83 15.72
N GLU A 94 -1.69 -2.30 16.78
CA GLU A 94 -2.59 -1.14 16.76
C GLU A 94 -1.99 -0.05 17.65
N LEU A 95 -1.97 1.19 17.18
CA LEU A 95 -1.37 2.33 17.88
C LEU A 95 -2.36 3.51 17.90
N ASP A 96 -2.62 4.04 19.09
CA ASP A 96 -3.33 5.29 19.34
C ASP A 96 -2.25 6.36 19.51
N ILE A 97 -2.06 7.19 18.48
CA ILE A 97 -0.96 8.14 18.37
C ILE A 97 -1.31 9.45 19.07
N ASN A 98 -2.60 9.79 19.11
CA ASN A 98 -3.09 11.04 19.69
C ASN A 98 -3.64 10.87 21.13
N TYR A 99 -3.74 9.63 21.62
CA TYR A 99 -4.23 9.22 22.93
C TYR A 99 -5.71 9.53 23.16
N ASP A 100 -6.55 9.45 22.12
CA ASP A 100 -7.98 9.71 22.24
C ASP A 100 -8.83 8.47 22.60
N GLY A 101 -8.20 7.30 22.62
CA GLY A 101 -8.82 5.99 22.85
C GLY A 101 -9.23 5.25 21.58
N THR A 102 -8.91 5.79 20.40
CA THR A 102 -9.10 5.17 19.09
C THR A 102 -7.73 4.82 18.50
N PHE A 103 -7.61 3.66 17.86
CA PHE A 103 -6.36 3.29 17.22
C PHE A 103 -6.25 3.93 15.84
N ASP A 104 -5.25 4.78 15.66
CA ASP A 104 -4.99 5.52 14.42
C ASP A 104 -4.22 4.68 13.39
N VAL A 105 -3.33 3.79 13.86
CA VAL A 105 -2.50 2.95 12.98
C VAL A 105 -2.71 1.49 13.26
N THR A 106 -3.06 0.72 12.23
CA THR A 106 -3.12 -0.74 12.29
C THR A 106 -2.14 -1.35 11.31
N LYS A 107 -1.22 -2.19 11.80
CA LYS A 107 -0.26 -2.95 11.00
C LYS A 107 -0.55 -4.44 11.10
N GLU A 108 -0.69 -5.12 9.97
CA GLU A 108 -0.91 -6.56 9.88
C GLU A 108 0.33 -7.25 9.30
N TYR A 109 0.69 -8.39 9.90
CA TYR A 109 1.90 -9.13 9.57
C TYR A 109 1.55 -10.54 9.16
N ASP A 110 2.22 -11.06 8.14
CA ASP A 110 2.12 -12.47 7.79
C ASP A 110 2.95 -13.31 8.78
N VAL A 111 2.42 -14.48 9.11
CA VAL A 111 2.99 -15.43 10.07
C VAL A 111 3.07 -16.85 9.47
N SER A 112 2.80 -16.99 8.18
CA SER A 112 2.82 -18.24 7.44
C SER A 112 4.22 -18.61 6.92
N HIS A 113 5.08 -17.62 6.70
CA HIS A 113 6.47 -17.81 6.29
C HIS A 113 7.38 -18.20 7.48
N PRO A 114 8.57 -18.76 7.19
CA PRO A 114 9.47 -19.30 8.20
C PRO A 114 9.80 -18.30 9.31
N ALA A 115 9.89 -18.80 10.55
CA ALA A 115 10.06 -17.94 11.72
C ALA A 115 11.38 -17.16 11.72
N GLU A 116 12.40 -17.66 11.01
CA GLU A 116 13.70 -17.03 10.83
C GLU A 116 13.68 -15.76 9.95
N GLU A 117 12.64 -15.54 9.15
CA GLU A 117 12.54 -14.35 8.27
C GLU A 117 12.10 -13.08 9.03
N GLY A 118 11.81 -13.19 10.32
CA GLY A 118 11.36 -12.06 11.13
C GLY A 118 9.95 -11.58 10.77
N GLU A 119 9.59 -10.38 11.21
CA GLU A 119 8.27 -9.78 10.97
C GLU A 119 8.15 -9.34 9.50
N VAL A 120 7.08 -9.75 8.82
CA VAL A 120 6.81 -9.35 7.44
C VAL A 120 5.49 -8.60 7.42
N LEU A 121 5.57 -7.28 7.26
CA LEU A 121 4.40 -6.43 7.12
C LEU A 121 3.72 -6.74 5.78
N VAL A 122 2.39 -6.94 5.81
CA VAL A 122 1.58 -7.18 4.60
C VAL A 122 0.54 -6.11 4.37
N ARG A 123 0.10 -5.43 5.43
CA ARG A 123 -0.89 -4.36 5.33
C ARG A 123 -0.71 -3.33 6.44
N GLU A 124 -0.91 -2.07 6.10
CA GLU A 124 -0.90 -0.95 7.04
C GLU A 124 -2.12 -0.07 6.75
N GLN A 125 -2.84 0.31 7.80
CA GLN A 125 -3.95 1.27 7.77
C GLN A 125 -3.58 2.45 8.65
N VAL A 126 -3.84 3.66 8.17
CA VAL A 126 -3.54 4.91 8.87
C VAL A 126 -4.76 5.82 8.81
N ASP A 127 -5.19 6.27 9.98
CA ASP A 127 -6.06 7.42 10.20
C ASP A 127 -5.16 8.64 10.47
N SER A 128 -4.95 9.43 9.43
CA SER A 128 -4.03 10.55 9.39
C SER A 128 -4.68 11.85 9.84
N ASP A 129 -6.00 11.95 9.74
CA ASP A 129 -6.80 13.10 10.18
C ASP A 129 -7.43 12.91 11.57
N LEU A 130 -7.27 11.72 12.15
CA LEU A 130 -7.64 11.33 13.51
C LEU A 130 -9.16 11.40 13.73
N ASN A 131 -9.93 10.95 12.75
CA ASN A 131 -11.40 10.98 12.77
C ASN A 131 -12.05 9.65 13.22
N GLY A 132 -11.23 8.64 13.52
CA GLY A 132 -11.60 7.28 13.89
C GLY A 132 -11.79 6.32 12.70
N ARG A 133 -11.44 6.73 11.48
CA ARG A 133 -11.51 5.91 10.26
C ARG A 133 -10.20 6.05 9.48
N PRO A 134 -9.56 4.92 9.11
CA PRO A 134 -8.37 5.00 8.28
C PRO A 134 -8.67 5.62 6.91
N ASP A 135 -7.97 6.69 6.56
CA ASP A 135 -8.01 7.31 5.24
C ASP A 135 -7.01 6.68 4.28
N THR A 136 -5.99 5.97 4.79
CA THR A 136 -4.93 5.39 3.97
C THR A 136 -4.76 3.90 4.26
N VAL A 137 -4.73 3.08 3.20
CA VAL A 137 -4.37 1.66 3.28
C VAL A 137 -3.20 1.36 2.34
N THR A 138 -2.15 0.76 2.87
CA THR A 138 -0.96 0.34 2.09
C THR A 138 -0.79 -1.18 2.18
N VAL A 139 -0.60 -1.82 1.03
CA VAL A 139 -0.40 -3.27 0.90
C VAL A 139 1.02 -3.56 0.44
N TYR A 140 1.62 -4.57 1.08
CA TYR A 140 3.00 -4.98 0.88
C TYR A 140 3.07 -6.43 0.42
N GLU A 141 3.95 -6.73 -0.53
CA GLU A 141 4.33 -8.09 -0.90
C GLU A 141 5.85 -8.22 -0.90
N LYS A 142 6.37 -9.26 -0.24
CA LYS A 142 7.82 -9.54 -0.15
C LYS A 142 8.62 -8.31 0.33
N GLY A 143 8.05 -7.56 1.29
CA GLY A 143 8.66 -6.36 1.87
C GLY A 143 8.63 -5.12 0.99
N LEU A 144 7.96 -5.14 -0.17
CA LEU A 144 7.81 -4.00 -1.06
C LEU A 144 6.35 -3.56 -1.11
N VAL A 145 6.10 -2.25 -1.15
CA VAL A 145 4.76 -1.73 -1.45
C VAL A 145 4.35 -2.19 -2.84
N VAL A 146 3.13 -2.69 -2.96
CA VAL A 146 2.51 -3.06 -4.24
C VAL A 146 1.28 -2.21 -4.56
N ARG A 147 0.58 -1.73 -3.54
CA ARG A 147 -0.63 -0.91 -3.68
C ARG A 147 -0.81 0.03 -2.50
N GLN A 148 -1.31 1.23 -2.75
CA GLN A 148 -1.78 2.17 -1.74
C GLN A 148 -3.12 2.75 -2.18
N GLU A 149 -4.03 2.91 -1.23
CA GLU A 149 -5.37 3.45 -1.41
C GLU A 149 -5.56 4.63 -0.46
N ARG A 150 -6.21 5.71 -0.91
CA ARG A 150 -6.45 6.90 -0.09
C ARG A 150 -7.86 7.46 -0.29
N ASP A 151 -8.57 7.65 0.82
CA ASP A 151 -9.80 8.45 0.95
C ASP A 151 -9.38 9.90 1.25
N LEU A 152 -9.76 10.83 0.39
CA LEU A 152 -9.40 12.25 0.51
C LEU A 152 -10.56 13.10 1.03
N ASP A 153 -11.79 12.60 0.99
CA ASP A 153 -12.99 13.35 1.38
C ASP A 153 -13.71 12.79 2.63
N GLY A 154 -13.30 11.61 3.10
CA GLY A 154 -13.75 10.96 4.32
C GLY A 154 -15.06 10.17 4.15
N ASP A 155 -15.49 9.85 2.92
CA ASP A 155 -16.72 9.10 2.67
C ASP A 155 -16.61 7.58 2.91
N GLY A 156 -15.39 7.09 3.17
CA GLY A 156 -15.05 5.69 3.39
C GLY A 156 -14.72 4.90 2.12
N ARG A 157 -14.62 5.55 0.97
CA ARG A 157 -14.18 4.99 -0.31
C ARG A 157 -12.86 5.64 -0.70
N PRO A 158 -11.92 4.90 -1.30
CA PRO A 158 -10.73 5.53 -1.84
C PRO A 158 -11.08 6.42 -3.04
N ASP A 159 -10.51 7.62 -3.07
CA ASP A 159 -10.45 8.49 -4.26
C ASP A 159 -9.19 8.21 -5.09
N VAL A 160 -8.15 7.65 -4.47
CA VAL A 160 -6.85 7.44 -5.11
C VAL A 160 -6.35 6.02 -4.92
N TRP A 161 -5.90 5.41 -6.01
CA TRP A 161 -5.18 4.13 -6.01
C TRP A 161 -3.79 4.33 -6.61
N VAL A 162 -2.75 3.88 -5.92
CA VAL A 162 -1.36 3.94 -6.39
C VAL A 162 -0.82 2.52 -6.48
N HIS A 163 -0.33 2.14 -7.66
CA HIS A 163 0.24 0.82 -7.91
C HIS A 163 1.75 0.90 -8.06
N TYR A 164 2.41 -0.15 -7.57
CA TYR A 164 3.86 -0.25 -7.53
C TYR A 164 4.33 -1.57 -8.12
N VAL A 165 5.44 -1.54 -8.87
CA VAL A 165 6.15 -2.73 -9.36
C VAL A 165 7.59 -2.66 -8.90
N GLY A 166 8.05 -3.68 -8.17
CA GLY A 166 9.40 -3.69 -7.60
C GLY A 166 9.68 -2.52 -6.66
N GLY A 167 8.65 -2.07 -5.92
CA GLY A 167 8.72 -0.92 -5.01
C GLY A 167 8.76 0.45 -5.70
N ARG A 168 8.55 0.52 -7.02
CA ARG A 168 8.49 1.78 -7.77
C ARG A 168 7.06 2.04 -8.24
N GLN A 169 6.57 3.25 -8.03
CA GLN A 169 5.27 3.68 -8.53
C GLN A 169 5.20 3.60 -10.05
N THR A 170 4.16 2.96 -10.56
CA THR A 170 3.94 2.75 -12.00
C THR A 170 2.63 3.33 -12.49
N LEU A 171 1.62 3.43 -11.63
CA LEU A 171 0.29 3.92 -11.98
C LEU A 171 -0.32 4.63 -10.76
N THR A 172 -0.97 5.75 -11.01
CA THR A 172 -1.89 6.39 -10.07
C THR A 172 -3.23 6.54 -10.76
N GLU A 173 -4.29 6.08 -10.11
CA GLU A 173 -5.67 6.21 -10.54
C GLU A 173 -6.38 7.16 -9.59
N ARG A 174 -7.26 8.02 -10.11
CA ARG A 174 -8.05 8.95 -9.31
C ARG A 174 -9.50 8.91 -9.74
N ASP A 175 -10.40 8.80 -8.77
CA ASP A 175 -11.80 9.20 -8.89
C ASP A 175 -11.88 10.68 -8.51
N THR A 176 -12.21 11.55 -9.45
CA THR A 176 -12.30 12.99 -9.19
C THR A 176 -13.74 13.47 -9.03
N ASN A 177 -14.71 12.59 -9.21
CA ASN A 177 -16.13 12.91 -9.21
C ASN A 177 -16.95 12.16 -8.13
N GLY A 178 -16.34 11.19 -7.44
CA GLY A 178 -16.88 10.47 -6.29
C GLY A 178 -17.90 9.38 -6.64
N ASP A 179 -17.86 8.82 -7.85
CA ASP A 179 -18.77 7.74 -8.27
C ASP A 179 -18.24 6.33 -7.95
N GLY A 180 -17.04 6.24 -7.37
CA GLY A 180 -16.33 5.02 -7.02
C GLY A 180 -15.55 4.41 -8.19
N ARG A 181 -15.31 5.16 -9.28
CA ARG A 181 -14.54 4.72 -10.44
C ARG A 181 -13.47 5.74 -10.77
N ALA A 182 -12.29 5.25 -11.15
CA ALA A 182 -11.26 6.14 -11.64
C ALA A 182 -11.68 6.80 -12.96
N ASP A 183 -11.45 8.10 -13.06
CA ASP A 183 -11.63 8.92 -14.25
C ASP A 183 -10.31 9.57 -14.73
N SER A 184 -9.22 9.37 -13.96
CA SER A 184 -7.88 9.85 -14.32
C SER A 184 -6.81 8.83 -14.00
N TRP A 185 -5.84 8.67 -14.91
CA TRP A 185 -4.71 7.74 -14.80
C TRP A 185 -3.39 8.43 -15.10
N GLU A 186 -2.49 8.50 -14.12
CA GLU A 186 -1.11 8.93 -14.31
C GLU A 186 -0.20 7.70 -14.43
N TYR A 187 0.51 7.57 -15.55
CA TYR A 187 1.47 6.49 -15.79
C TYR A 187 2.87 6.97 -15.46
N TRP A 188 3.58 6.23 -14.61
CA TRP A 188 4.88 6.62 -14.07
C TRP A 188 6.01 5.74 -14.59
N LYS A 189 7.15 6.38 -14.88
CA LYS A 189 8.39 5.72 -15.31
C LYS A 189 9.59 6.47 -14.77
N ASP A 190 10.48 5.72 -14.12
CA ASP A 190 11.70 6.27 -13.50
C ASP A 190 11.43 7.50 -12.62
N GLY A 191 10.34 7.46 -11.85
CA GLY A 191 9.95 8.51 -10.91
C GLY A 191 9.35 9.76 -11.54
N ARG A 192 8.93 9.71 -12.82
CA ARG A 192 8.28 10.81 -13.53
C ARG A 192 6.99 10.33 -14.19
N VAL A 193 5.99 11.21 -14.25
CA VAL A 193 4.80 10.98 -15.07
C VAL A 193 5.21 10.96 -16.55
N GLU A 194 5.01 9.82 -17.21
CA GLU A 194 5.22 9.63 -18.64
C GLU A 194 4.00 10.16 -19.41
N ARG A 195 2.80 9.85 -18.95
CA ARG A 195 1.55 10.29 -19.56
C ARG A 195 0.41 10.33 -18.54
N ILE A 196 -0.60 11.14 -18.84
CA ILE A 196 -1.87 11.22 -18.11
C ILE A 196 -2.97 10.82 -19.09
N ALA A 197 -3.92 10.01 -18.65
CA ALA A 197 -5.12 9.68 -19.39
C ALA A 197 -6.35 10.09 -18.58
N GLU A 198 -7.40 10.57 -19.24
CA GLU A 198 -8.63 11.08 -18.61
C GLU A 198 -9.86 10.48 -19.32
N ASP A 199 -10.84 10.03 -18.54
CA ASP A 199 -12.20 9.67 -18.97
C ASP A 199 -13.12 10.86 -18.69
N LYS A 200 -13.64 11.49 -19.74
CA LYS A 200 -14.43 12.73 -19.64
C LYS A 200 -15.92 12.45 -19.80
N ASP A 201 -16.30 11.32 -20.36
CA ASP A 201 -17.69 10.94 -20.58
C ASP A 201 -18.22 9.89 -19.59
N GLY A 202 -17.34 9.32 -18.77
CA GLY A 202 -17.66 8.38 -17.69
C GLY A 202 -17.98 6.98 -18.19
N ASP A 203 -17.53 6.60 -19.39
CA ASP A 203 -17.77 5.26 -19.96
C ASP A 203 -16.83 4.17 -19.41
N GLY A 204 -15.87 4.57 -18.56
CA GLY A 204 -14.85 3.72 -17.95
C GLY A 204 -13.60 3.53 -18.82
N LYS A 205 -13.42 4.32 -19.89
CA LYS A 205 -12.24 4.30 -20.76
C LYS A 205 -11.67 5.71 -20.93
N PRO A 206 -10.35 5.86 -21.05
CA PRO A 206 -9.77 7.17 -21.30
C PRO A 206 -10.14 7.71 -22.70
N ASP A 207 -10.64 8.94 -22.73
CA ASP A 207 -10.90 9.74 -23.94
C ASP A 207 -9.66 10.48 -24.43
N GLU A 208 -8.91 11.03 -23.47
CA GLU A 208 -7.75 11.87 -23.75
C GLU A 208 -6.50 11.25 -23.14
N THR A 209 -5.37 11.36 -23.85
CA THR A 209 -4.06 11.01 -23.31
C THR A 209 -3.07 12.13 -23.63
N THR A 210 -2.53 12.72 -22.57
CA THR A 210 -1.49 13.76 -22.66
C THR A 210 -0.13 13.16 -22.31
N LEU A 211 0.83 13.24 -23.24
CA LEU A 211 2.21 12.84 -23.01
C LEU A 211 3.00 13.96 -22.34
N ASN A 212 3.88 13.60 -21.39
CA ASN A 212 4.79 14.57 -20.79
C ASN A 212 5.88 14.96 -21.80
N PRO A 213 5.98 16.23 -22.26
CA PRO A 213 6.95 16.64 -23.28
C PRO A 213 8.41 16.57 -22.78
N ASN A 214 8.64 16.48 -21.47
CA ASN A 214 9.97 16.40 -20.85
C ASN A 214 10.46 14.96 -20.63
N VAL A 215 9.67 13.96 -21.05
CA VAL A 215 10.04 12.54 -21.01
C VAL A 215 10.19 12.06 -22.46
N PRO A 216 11.32 11.45 -22.85
CA PRO A 216 11.48 10.92 -24.20
C PRO A 216 10.47 9.79 -24.48
N HIS A 217 9.58 10.01 -25.44
CA HIS A 217 8.64 9.00 -25.93
C HIS A 217 9.18 8.37 -27.22
N PRO A 218 9.02 7.05 -27.43
CA PRO A 218 9.25 6.48 -28.75
C PRO A 218 8.29 7.14 -29.76
N PRO A 219 8.73 7.38 -31.01
CA PRO A 219 7.84 7.89 -32.04
C PRO A 219 6.64 6.96 -32.21
N PRO A 220 5.44 7.48 -32.52
CA PRO A 220 4.28 6.65 -32.79
C PRO A 220 4.64 5.64 -33.88
N ALA A 221 4.30 4.36 -33.66
CA ALA A 221 4.52 3.33 -34.66
C ALA A 221 3.85 3.77 -35.96
N LYS A 222 4.62 3.89 -37.05
CA LYS A 222 4.06 4.23 -38.36
C LYS A 222 3.02 3.17 -38.70
N GLY A 223 1.74 3.55 -38.68
CA GLY A 223 0.66 2.73 -39.22
C GLY A 223 1.04 2.33 -40.64
N GLY A 224 1.08 1.01 -40.89
CA GLY A 224 1.35 0.47 -42.22
C GLY A 224 0.24 0.92 -43.17
N GLY A 225 0.51 1.97 -43.94
CA GLY A 225 -0.33 2.38 -45.06
C GLY A 225 -0.37 1.24 -46.06
N ALA A 226 -1.52 0.59 -46.17
CA ALA A 226 -1.84 -0.31 -47.25
C ALA A 226 -2.13 0.54 -48.51
N ASP A 227 -1.07 1.03 -49.15
CA ASP A 227 -1.15 1.48 -50.54
C ASP A 227 -1.00 0.25 -51.43
N GLY A 228 -2.14 -0.32 -51.81
CA GLY A 228 -2.25 -1.39 -52.80
C GLY A 228 -3.27 -1.00 -53.87
N GLY A 229 -2.94 0.04 -54.65
CA GLY A 229 -3.69 0.38 -55.85
C GLY A 229 -3.50 -0.68 -56.95
N THR A 230 -4.59 -0.99 -57.64
CA THR A 230 -4.59 -1.56 -59.00
C THR A 230 -5.50 -0.73 -59.87
#